data_AF-A0A6I2X2T7-F1
#
_entry.id   AF-A0A6I2X2T7-F1
#
_cell.length_a   1.000
_cell.length_b   1.000
_cell.length_c   1.000
_cell.angle_alpha   90.00
_cell.angle_beta   90.00
_cell.angle_gamma   90.00
#
_symmetry.space_group_name_H-M   'P 1'
#
loop_
_entity.id
_entity.type
_entity.pdbx_description
1 polymer ?
#
loop_
_entity_poly.entity_id
_entity_poly.type
_entity_poly.pdbx_seq_one_letter_code
_entity_poly.pdbx_strand_id
1 'polypeptide(L)'
;MHLTQRNRILAALLIIALIATSFYTTFSKPKLFTSLGQYQTQKLKWQSCYNDFTCATLRVPIDYTNLALGQFQLSLLRASATKPKERIGTLVVNPGGPGASGV
;
A
#
# COMPACT_ATOMS: atom_id res chain seq x y z
N MET A 1 -52.27 -12.47 1.15
CA MET A 1 -51.11 -12.27 0.26
C MET A 1 -49.99 -11.35 0.80
N HIS A 2 -50.22 -10.53 1.84
CA HIS A 2 -49.18 -9.60 2.35
C HIS A 2 -48.07 -10.24 3.21
N LEU A 3 -48.33 -11.35 3.91
CA LEU A 3 -47.38 -11.96 4.84
C LEU A 3 -46.20 -12.65 4.13
N THR A 4 -46.43 -13.25 2.96
CA THR A 4 -45.42 -13.90 2.12
C THR A 4 -44.45 -12.91 1.47
N GLN A 5 -44.91 -11.70 1.15
CA GLN A 5 -44.07 -10.65 0.59
C GLN A 5 -43.10 -10.07 1.63
N ARG A 6 -43.55 -9.88 2.88
CA ARG A 6 -42.71 -9.41 3.99
C ARG A 6 -41.57 -10.40 4.31
N ASN A 7 -41.85 -11.70 4.31
CA ASN A 7 -40.82 -12.73 4.51
C ASN A 7 -39.78 -12.77 3.38
N ARG A 8 -40.19 -12.54 2.13
CA ARG A 8 -39.28 -12.48 0.98
C ARG A 8 -38.36 -11.25 1.04
N ILE A 9 -38.88 -10.10 1.46
CA ILE A 9 -38.10 -8.87 1.63
C ILE A 9 -37.07 -9.03 2.77
N LEU A 10 -37.48 -9.60 3.92
CA LEU A 10 -36.58 -9.85 5.04
C LEU A 10 -35.46 -10.84 4.68
N ALA A 11 -35.78 -11.90 3.94
CA ALA A 11 -34.78 -12.86 3.47
C ALA A 11 -33.78 -12.22 2.48
N ALA A 12 -34.25 -11.36 1.56
CA ALA A 12 -33.37 -10.65 0.63
C ALA A 12 -32.41 -9.67 1.34
N LEU A 13 -32.89 -8.93 2.35
CA LEU A 13 -32.05 -8.02 3.13
C LEU A 13 -30.98 -8.76 3.95
N LEU A 14 -31.31 -9.91 4.54
CA LEU A 14 -30.35 -10.77 5.24
C LEU A 14 -29.26 -11.29 4.29
N ILE A 15 -29.64 -11.75 3.09
CA ILE A 15 -28.68 -12.22 2.07
C ILE A 15 -27.75 -11.08 1.63
N ILE A 16 -28.28 -9.89 1.39
CA ILE A 16 -27.47 -8.71 1.03
C ILE A 16 -26.50 -8.35 2.16
N ALA A 17 -26.92 -8.39 3.42
CA ALA A 17 -26.06 -8.12 4.57
C ALA A 17 -24.92 -9.16 4.72
N LEU A 18 -25.20 -10.45 4.47
CA LEU A 18 -24.21 -11.54 4.44
C LEU A 18 -23.20 -11.39 3.28
N ILE A 19 -23.66 -10.97 2.10
CA ILE A 19 -22.77 -10.71 0.95
C ILE A 19 -21.92 -9.46 1.19
N ALA A 20 -22.51 -8.39 1.74
CA ALA A 20 -21.80 -7.16 2.04
C ALA A 20 -20.69 -7.40 3.07
N THR A 21 -20.98 -8.07 4.18
CA THR A 21 -20.00 -8.39 5.24
C THR A 21 -18.83 -9.23 4.74
N SER A 22 -19.06 -10.23 3.88
CA SER A 22 -17.98 -11.03 3.29
C SER A 22 -17.09 -10.20 2.35
N PHE A 23 -17.67 -9.31 1.55
CA PHE A 23 -16.92 -8.39 0.67
C PHE A 23 -16.05 -7.37 1.40
N TYR A 24 -16.47 -6.88 2.57
CA TYR A 24 -15.67 -5.90 3.31
C TYR A 24 -14.36 -6.50 3.85
N THR A 25 -14.35 -7.79 4.23
CA THR A 25 -13.17 -8.42 4.83
C THR A 25 -12.00 -8.61 3.87
N THR A 26 -12.27 -8.80 2.57
CA THR A 26 -11.25 -9.01 1.54
C THR A 26 -10.57 -7.72 1.08
N PHE A 27 -11.23 -6.56 1.19
CA PHE A 27 -10.68 -5.31 0.66
C PHE A 27 -9.75 -4.58 1.63
N SER A 28 -9.94 -4.75 2.95
CA SER A 28 -9.26 -3.92 3.95
C SER A 28 -7.90 -4.44 4.43
N LYS A 29 -7.51 -5.69 4.14
CA LYS A 29 -6.21 -6.21 4.61
C LYS A 29 -5.10 -5.88 3.62
N PRO A 30 -4.13 -5.02 3.98
CA PRO A 30 -2.96 -4.79 3.12
C PRO A 30 -2.21 -6.11 2.94
N LYS A 31 -1.90 -6.45 1.68
CA LYS A 31 -1.10 -7.63 1.35
C LYS A 31 0.27 -7.50 2.03
N LEU A 32 0.50 -8.33 3.04
CA LEU A 32 1.81 -8.48 3.69
C LEU A 32 2.73 -9.29 2.79
N PHE A 33 4.00 -8.89 2.72
CA PHE A 33 5.02 -9.76 2.16
C PHE A 33 5.43 -10.80 3.20
N THR A 34 5.58 -12.04 2.75
CA THR A 34 5.80 -13.22 3.60
C THR A 34 7.25 -13.67 3.59
N SER A 35 8.10 -13.07 2.77
CA SER A 35 9.54 -13.35 2.75
C SER A 35 10.37 -12.06 2.60
N LEU A 36 11.61 -12.10 3.09
CA LEU A 36 12.56 -11.00 2.93
C LEU A 36 12.84 -10.67 1.46
N GLY A 37 12.93 -11.70 0.60
CA GLY A 37 13.15 -11.52 -0.83
C GLY A 37 12.10 -10.64 -1.48
N GLN A 38 10.82 -10.75 -1.08
CA GLN A 38 9.75 -9.90 -1.62
C GLN A 38 9.94 -8.42 -1.27
N TYR A 39 10.41 -8.10 -0.05
CA TYR A 39 10.74 -6.72 0.32
C TYR A 39 11.94 -6.20 -0.50
N GLN A 40 12.96 -7.03 -0.70
CA GLN A 40 14.19 -6.64 -1.40
C GLN A 40 13.99 -6.45 -2.91
N THR A 41 13.15 -7.26 -3.55
CA THR A 41 12.94 -7.24 -5.00
C THR A 41 11.66 -6.52 -5.43
N GLN A 42 10.97 -5.84 -4.50
CA GLN A 42 9.71 -5.16 -4.81
C GLN A 42 9.91 -4.11 -5.90
N LYS A 43 8.99 -4.07 -6.86
CA LYS A 43 8.98 -3.04 -7.89
C LYS A 43 8.21 -1.83 -7.39
N LEU A 44 8.91 -0.70 -7.28
CA LEU A 44 8.31 0.57 -6.89
C LEU A 44 7.44 1.10 -8.03
N LYS A 45 6.19 1.43 -7.70
CA LYS A 45 5.27 2.14 -8.59
C LYS A 45 5.51 3.64 -8.42
N TRP A 46 6.22 4.23 -9.37
CA TRP A 46 6.48 5.66 -9.40
C TRP A 46 5.31 6.39 -10.05
N GLN A 47 4.94 7.54 -9.49
CA GLN A 47 3.95 8.45 -10.05
C GLN A 47 4.45 9.89 -9.96
N SER A 48 3.99 10.76 -10.87
CA SER A 48 4.30 12.18 -10.80
C SER A 48 3.70 12.80 -9.53
N CYS A 49 4.45 13.69 -8.89
CA CYS A 49 4.03 14.46 -7.72
C CYS A 49 4.81 15.78 -7.70
N TYR A 50 4.26 16.84 -7.10
CA TYR A 50 4.97 18.13 -6.91
C TYR A 50 5.69 18.65 -8.18
N ASN A 51 5.03 18.59 -9.34
CA ASN A 51 5.50 18.97 -10.68
C ASN A 51 6.74 18.23 -11.18
N ASP A 52 7.90 18.45 -10.56
CA ASP A 52 9.22 17.99 -11.04
C ASP A 52 9.70 16.69 -10.38
N PHE A 53 8.89 16.13 -9.49
CA PHE A 53 9.23 14.94 -8.73
C PHE A 53 8.41 13.73 -9.15
N THR A 54 8.98 12.57 -8.83
CA THR A 54 8.25 11.31 -8.81
C THR A 54 8.24 10.75 -7.40
N CYS A 55 7.08 10.26 -6.98
CA CYS A 55 6.86 9.68 -5.66
C CYS A 55 6.63 8.19 -5.78
N ALA A 56 7.04 7.45 -4.76
CA ALA A 56 6.71 6.04 -4.61
C ALA A 56 6.61 5.68 -3.13
N THR A 57 6.14 4.46 -2.87
CA THR A 57 6.08 3.88 -1.54
C THR A 57 6.87 2.59 -1.50
N LEU A 58 7.80 2.49 -0.56
CA LEU A 58 8.57 1.29 -0.27
C LEU A 58 8.03 0.61 0.98
N ARG A 59 7.69 -0.68 0.90
CA ARG A 59 7.29 -1.45 2.09
C ARG A 59 8.54 -2.02 2.76
N VAL A 60 8.55 -2.02 4.09
CA VAL A 60 9.62 -2.67 4.89
C VAL A 60 8.99 -3.36 6.10
N PRO A 61 9.52 -4.52 6.53
CA PRO A 61 8.99 -5.21 7.70
C PRO A 61 9.27 -4.40 8.97
N ILE A 62 8.38 -4.51 9.96
CA ILE A 62 8.61 -3.92 11.29
C ILE A 62 9.81 -4.59 11.96
N ASP A 63 9.91 -5.91 11.83
CA ASP A 63 11.01 -6.73 12.32
C ASP A 63 11.48 -7.67 11.21
N TYR A 64 12.75 -7.56 10.82
CA TYR A 64 13.34 -8.38 9.76
C TYR A 64 13.46 -9.87 10.13
N THR A 65 13.46 -10.20 11.42
CA THR A 65 13.52 -11.57 11.93
C THR A 65 12.14 -12.18 12.16
N ASN A 66 11.11 -11.33 12.34
CA ASN A 66 9.72 -11.73 12.52
C ASN A 66 8.77 -10.97 11.57
N LEU A 67 8.65 -11.47 10.33
CA LEU A 67 7.82 -10.84 9.31
C LEU A 67 6.31 -10.88 9.61
N ALA A 68 5.87 -11.75 10.53
CA ALA A 68 4.46 -11.83 10.93
C ALA A 68 4.02 -10.61 11.75
N LEU A 69 4.97 -9.86 12.33
CA LEU A 69 4.69 -8.64 13.09
C LEU A 69 4.08 -7.53 12.22
N GLY A 70 4.30 -7.59 10.91
CA GLY A 70 3.74 -6.65 9.94
C GLY A 70 4.80 -5.81 9.24
N GLN A 71 4.35 -4.73 8.60
CA GLN A 71 5.18 -3.86 7.76
C GLN A 71 4.73 -2.41 7.88
N PHE A 72 5.63 -1.49 7.55
CA PHE A 72 5.32 -0.07 7.37
C PHE A 72 5.73 0.41 5.97
N GLN A 73 5.29 1.61 5.63
CA GLN A 73 5.50 2.23 4.33
C GLN A 73 6.44 3.42 4.49
N LEU A 74 7.53 3.41 3.73
CA LEU A 74 8.44 4.53 3.57
C LEU A 74 8.02 5.34 2.34
N SER A 75 7.79 6.63 2.56
CA SER A 75 7.56 7.59 1.47
C SER A 75 8.88 7.91 0.76
N LEU A 76 8.87 7.87 -0.57
CA LEU A 76 10.02 8.20 -1.40
C LEU A 76 9.68 9.37 -2.31
N LEU A 77 10.59 10.34 -2.38
CA LEU A 77 10.57 11.44 -3.35
C LEU A 77 11.83 11.35 -4.21
N ARG A 78 11.70 11.55 -5.52
CA ARG A 78 12.80 11.47 -6.46
C ARG A 78 12.74 12.60 -7.47
N ALA A 79 13.75 13.45 -7.46
CA ALA A 79 14.08 14.34 -8.57
C ALA A 79 14.76 13.53 -9.67
N SER A 80 14.34 13.72 -10.92
CA SER A 80 14.97 13.06 -12.07
C SER A 80 16.31 13.72 -12.40
N ALA A 81 17.26 12.94 -12.93
CA ALA A 81 18.51 13.51 -13.42
C ALA A 81 18.22 14.52 -14.54
N THR A 82 18.84 15.70 -14.47
CA THR A 82 18.68 16.77 -15.48
C THR A 82 19.15 16.34 -16.86
N LYS A 83 20.07 15.36 -16.93
CA LYS A 83 20.52 14.70 -18.15
C LYS A 83 20.24 13.19 -18.08
N PRO A 84 19.03 12.71 -18.43
CA PRO A 84 18.65 11.31 -18.26
C PRO A 84 19.56 10.30 -18.97
N LYS A 85 20.15 10.70 -20.11
CA LYS A 85 21.07 9.86 -20.91
C LYS A 85 22.46 9.69 -20.27
N GLU A 86 22.86 10.62 -19.41
CA GLU A 86 24.16 10.60 -18.69
C GLU A 86 23.98 10.10 -17.25
N ARG A 87 22.80 9.58 -16.90
CA ARG A 87 22.51 9.12 -15.53
C ARG A 87 23.38 7.91 -15.18
N ILE A 88 24.18 8.05 -14.12
CA ILE A 88 24.97 6.95 -13.54
C ILE A 88 24.09 6.07 -12.62
N GLY A 89 23.27 6.70 -11.76
CA GLY A 89 22.52 5.97 -10.73
C GLY A 89 21.55 6.83 -9.93
N THR A 90 21.41 6.51 -8.64
CA THR A 90 20.60 7.26 -7.68
C THR A 90 21.50 7.69 -6.52
N LEU A 91 21.49 8.98 -6.20
CA LEU A 91 22.03 9.49 -4.94
C LEU A 91 20.92 9.46 -3.89
N VAL A 92 21.11 8.71 -2.82
CA VAL A 92 20.18 8.66 -1.68
C VAL A 92 20.72 9.59 -0.61
N VAL A 93 19.87 10.51 -0.14
CA VAL A 93 20.24 11.50 0.87
C VAL A 93 19.52 11.23 2.18
N ASN A 94 20.18 11.57 3.29
CA ASN A 94 19.59 11.58 4.62
C ASN A 94 19.99 12.92 5.27
N PRO A 95 19.03 13.83 5.53
CA PRO A 95 19.34 15.16 6.07
C PRO A 95 19.85 15.15 7.51
N GLY A 96 19.77 14.01 8.22
CA GLY A 96 20.16 13.90 9.63
C GLY A 96 18.98 14.04 10.59
N GLY A 97 19.22 14.55 11.81
CA GLY A 97 18.22 14.56 12.88
C GLY A 97 18.54 13.54 13.96
N PRO A 98 17.63 12.63 14.36
CA PRO A 98 16.54 11.99 13.62
C PRO A 98 15.20 12.74 13.61
N GLY A 99 14.23 12.22 12.84
CA GLY A 99 12.85 12.75 12.76
C GLY A 99 12.63 13.78 11.65
N ALA A 100 13.70 14.30 11.05
CA ALA A 100 13.61 15.16 9.88
C ALA A 100 13.17 14.35 8.65
N SER A 101 12.31 14.95 7.82
CA SER A 101 11.90 14.36 6.54
C SER A 101 13.04 14.40 5.54
N GLY A 102 13.33 13.27 4.90
CA GLY A 102 14.17 13.19 3.70
C GLY A 102 13.43 13.50 2.39
N VAL A 103 12.12 13.71 2.48
CA VAL A 103 11.20 14.15 1.40
C VAL A 103 10.95 15.64 1.55
#